data_AF-Q2T748-F1
#
_entry.id   AF-Q2T748-F1
#
_cell.length_a   1.000
_cell.length_b   1.000
_cell.length_c   1.000
_cell.angle_alpha   90.00
_cell.angle_beta   90.00
_cell.angle_gamma   90.00
#
_symmetry.space_group_name_H-M   'P 1'
#
loop_
_entity.id
_entity.type
_entity.pdbx_description
1 polymer ?
#
loop_
_entity_poly.entity_id
_entity_poly.type
_entity_poly.pdbx_seq_one_letter_code
_entity_poly.pdbx_strand_id
1 'polypeptide(L)'
;MRTPPPSSPGCAAPGARAVRCGTAAFSCCRTAFETAHASCQRSPPLRDRTRAAAHANDRSIGEPSAMSYIIAGRLNELPPHVQTDLGAYRYDVFVRRLGWTIAGRAHDGHAEWDEFDGPSTIHVVALDDAREVCGYARLLPTTGPYLLRDVFPHLLGSSPAPQSPAVWEMSRFAASRRRRRATEREPLGMDFFPSVLTVAASLGATRVVGVMTLSIERLYRRSGIALHRLGSAMPSAGGSLSACSVELPCLAFAPLGRKQCASCLSMH
;
A
#
# COMPACT_ATOMS: atom_id res chain seq x y z
N MET A 1 9.44 -32.12 75.14
CA MET A 1 9.99 -33.18 74.28
C MET A 1 9.00 -33.35 73.12
N ARG A 2 9.29 -33.20 71.82
CA ARG A 2 10.51 -33.13 71.01
C ARG A 2 10.26 -32.16 69.83
N THR A 3 11.33 -31.58 69.29
CA THR A 3 11.39 -30.82 68.01
C THR A 3 11.83 -31.75 66.84
N PRO A 4 12.09 -31.26 65.60
CA PRO A 4 11.35 -31.50 64.34
C PRO A 4 12.20 -32.35 63.33
N PRO A 5 12.00 -32.46 61.98
CA PRO A 5 12.17 -31.39 60.94
C PRO A 5 11.35 -31.66 59.62
N PRO A 6 11.70 -31.15 58.41
CA PRO A 6 11.59 -29.77 57.93
C PRO A 6 10.85 -29.59 56.56
N SER A 7 10.72 -28.31 56.22
CA SER A 7 10.25 -27.59 55.00
C SER A 7 10.50 -28.16 53.59
N SER A 8 9.61 -27.78 52.65
CA SER A 8 9.96 -27.35 51.29
C SER A 8 8.86 -26.48 50.62
N PRO A 9 9.20 -25.65 49.61
CA PRO A 9 8.64 -24.30 49.44
C PRO A 9 7.80 -24.07 48.16
N GLY A 10 6.96 -23.02 48.22
CA GLY A 10 6.67 -22.02 47.17
C GLY A 10 6.41 -22.43 45.71
N CYS A 11 5.22 -22.06 45.21
CA CYS A 11 5.08 -21.58 43.83
C CYS A 11 4.20 -20.32 43.83
N ALA A 12 4.88 -19.17 43.91
CA ALA A 12 4.29 -17.87 43.64
C ALA A 12 4.13 -17.70 42.12
N ALA A 13 2.99 -17.16 41.72
CA ALA A 13 2.72 -16.78 40.34
C ALA A 13 3.78 -15.78 39.83
N PRO A 14 4.35 -15.97 38.61
CA PRO A 14 5.21 -14.96 38.02
C PRO A 14 4.34 -13.77 37.60
N GLY A 15 4.59 -12.63 38.23
CA GLY A 15 4.00 -11.35 37.90
C GLY A 15 4.22 -10.96 36.44
N ALA A 16 3.17 -10.38 35.85
CA ALA A 16 3.21 -9.72 34.56
C ALA A 16 4.30 -8.65 34.57
N ARG A 17 5.43 -8.96 33.93
CA ARG A 17 6.48 -7.97 33.67
C ARG A 17 6.02 -7.18 32.46
N ALA A 18 5.54 -5.97 32.70
CA ALA A 18 5.29 -4.97 31.67
C ALA A 18 6.60 -4.74 30.90
N VAL A 19 6.67 -5.25 29.67
CA VAL A 19 7.74 -4.91 28.74
C VAL A 19 7.47 -3.49 28.28
N ARG A 20 8.16 -2.53 28.89
CA ARG A 20 8.31 -1.18 28.32
C ARG A 20 9.07 -1.34 27.00
N CYS A 21 8.32 -1.33 25.89
CA CYS A 21 8.93 -1.23 24.56
C CYS A 21 9.45 0.20 24.40
N GLY A 22 10.77 0.33 24.23
CA GLY A 22 11.47 1.61 24.23
C GLY A 22 11.06 2.51 23.08
N THR A 23 10.91 3.79 23.39
CA THR A 23 10.63 4.94 22.51
C THR A 23 11.63 5.15 21.36
N ALA A 24 12.71 4.37 21.30
CA ALA A 24 13.79 4.53 20.31
C ALA A 24 13.47 3.94 18.92
N ALA A 25 12.58 2.93 18.82
CA ALA A 25 12.25 2.31 17.54
C ALA A 25 11.38 3.21 16.64
N PHE A 26 10.52 4.05 17.24
CA PHE A 26 9.56 4.89 16.53
C PHE A 26 10.17 6.14 15.88
N SER A 27 11.32 6.61 16.38
CA SER A 27 12.00 7.79 15.82
C SER A 27 12.66 7.51 14.46
N CYS A 28 12.93 6.24 14.13
CA CYS A 28 13.80 5.86 13.00
C CYS A 28 13.01 5.55 11.71
N CYS A 29 11.75 5.13 11.84
CA CYS A 29 10.85 4.89 10.69
C CYS A 29 10.45 6.20 9.97
N ARG A 30 10.61 7.35 10.66
CA ARG A 30 10.45 8.70 10.10
C ARG A 30 11.53 9.02 9.06
N THR A 31 12.79 8.69 9.33
CA THR A 31 13.97 9.01 8.49
C THR A 31 13.98 8.28 7.14
N ALA A 32 13.31 7.13 7.07
CA ALA A 32 13.24 6.21 5.94
C ALA A 32 12.57 6.81 4.68
N PHE A 33 11.45 7.51 4.89
CA PHE A 33 10.70 8.22 3.83
C PHE A 33 11.36 9.56 3.44
N GLU A 34 12.34 10.00 4.24
CA GLU A 34 12.80 11.38 4.31
C GLU A 34 14.09 11.64 3.50
N THR A 35 15.00 10.66 3.37
CA THR A 35 16.32 10.83 2.71
C THR A 35 16.32 10.79 1.17
N ALA A 36 15.26 10.30 0.54
CA ALA A 36 15.22 10.05 -0.91
C ALA A 36 15.28 11.32 -1.80
N HIS A 37 14.89 12.49 -1.29
CA HIS A 37 14.57 13.64 -2.15
C HIS A 37 15.73 14.64 -2.33
N ALA A 38 16.81 14.54 -1.57
CA ALA A 38 17.97 15.44 -1.67
C ALA A 38 18.81 15.25 -2.96
N SER A 39 18.67 14.11 -3.64
CA SER A 39 19.49 13.77 -4.81
C SER A 39 18.88 14.20 -6.16
N CYS A 40 17.60 14.63 -6.20
CA CYS A 40 16.86 14.78 -7.45
C CYS A 40 16.88 16.21 -8.07
N GLN A 41 17.64 17.17 -7.52
CA GLN A 41 17.59 18.59 -7.95
C GLN A 41 18.80 19.09 -8.75
N ARG A 42 19.65 18.24 -9.33
CA ARG A 42 20.73 18.72 -10.21
C ARG A 42 20.64 18.13 -11.62
N SER A 43 20.06 18.88 -12.54
CA SER A 43 20.31 18.75 -13.98
C SER A 43 20.27 20.15 -14.62
N PRO A 44 21.24 20.49 -15.49
CA PRO A 44 21.35 21.82 -16.09
C PRO A 44 20.37 22.01 -17.28
N PRO A 45 20.08 23.25 -17.71
CA PRO A 45 19.12 23.50 -18.77
C PRO A 45 19.72 23.19 -20.16
N LEU A 46 19.01 22.38 -20.95
CA LEU A 46 19.31 22.18 -22.38
C LEU A 46 18.68 23.28 -23.22
N ARG A 47 19.49 23.82 -24.13
CA ARG A 47 19.18 24.90 -25.06
C ARG A 47 18.26 24.45 -26.20
N ASP A 48 17.47 25.42 -26.62
CA ASP A 48 16.52 25.45 -27.72
C ASP A 48 17.19 25.27 -29.10
N ARG A 49 16.63 24.39 -29.96
CA ARG A 49 16.78 24.48 -31.42
C ARG A 49 15.53 23.91 -32.12
N THR A 50 14.90 24.81 -32.85
CA THR A 50 13.74 24.69 -33.73
C THR A 50 13.98 23.94 -35.04
N ARG A 51 12.93 23.21 -35.48
CA ARG A 51 12.21 23.28 -36.79
C ARG A 51 12.28 22.08 -37.76
N ALA A 52 11.08 21.82 -38.30
CA ALA A 52 10.66 21.19 -39.57
C ALA A 52 10.57 19.65 -39.61
N ALA A 53 9.65 18.99 -40.31
CA ALA A 53 8.23 19.19 -40.70
C ALA A 53 7.84 17.92 -41.52
N ALA A 54 6.53 17.65 -41.58
CA ALA A 54 5.80 16.95 -42.66
C ALA A 54 5.68 15.40 -42.68
N HIS A 55 4.40 15.01 -42.56
CA HIS A 55 3.65 13.93 -43.21
C HIS A 55 4.09 12.45 -43.08
N ALA A 56 3.22 11.63 -42.47
CA ALA A 56 2.30 10.75 -43.22
C ALA A 56 1.37 9.98 -42.27
N ASN A 57 0.21 9.63 -42.82
CA ASN A 57 -0.98 9.08 -42.21
C ASN A 57 -0.84 7.55 -42.05
N ASP A 58 -1.14 6.98 -40.88
CA ASP A 58 -1.67 5.61 -40.82
C ASP A 58 -2.56 5.43 -39.58
N ARG A 59 -3.80 5.02 -39.83
CA ARG A 59 -4.79 4.68 -38.81
C ARG A 59 -4.57 3.21 -38.45
N SER A 60 -3.63 2.92 -37.56
CA SER A 60 -3.54 1.60 -36.94
C SER A 60 -4.53 1.54 -35.78
N ILE A 61 -5.56 0.72 -35.99
CA ILE A 61 -6.49 0.14 -35.02
C ILE A 61 -5.79 -0.05 -33.67
N GLY A 62 -6.34 0.53 -32.60
CA GLY A 62 -5.78 0.47 -31.26
C GLY A 62 -5.52 -0.96 -30.84
N GLU A 63 -4.26 -1.27 -30.52
CA GLU A 63 -3.90 -2.53 -29.87
C GLU A 63 -4.79 -2.70 -28.62
N PRO A 64 -5.38 -3.89 -28.41
CA PRO A 64 -6.13 -4.16 -27.20
C PRO A 64 -5.23 -3.88 -26.00
N SER A 65 -5.74 -3.08 -25.07
CA SER A 65 -5.07 -2.79 -23.79
C SER A 65 -4.51 -4.10 -23.21
N ALA A 66 -3.21 -4.15 -22.97
CA ALA A 66 -2.53 -5.30 -22.37
C ALA A 66 -3.33 -5.77 -21.14
N MET A 67 -3.76 -7.02 -21.15
CA MET A 67 -4.61 -7.58 -20.11
C MET A 67 -3.76 -7.83 -18.86
N SER A 68 -3.87 -6.95 -17.87
CA SER A 68 -3.23 -7.18 -16.58
C SER A 68 -4.07 -8.15 -15.74
N TYR A 69 -3.45 -9.24 -15.28
CA TYR A 69 -4.07 -10.14 -14.31
C TYR A 69 -3.89 -9.58 -12.91
N ILE A 70 -4.92 -9.61 -12.08
CA ILE A 70 -4.84 -9.17 -10.69
C ILE A 70 -5.04 -10.38 -9.79
N ILE A 71 -4.09 -10.58 -8.87
CA ILE A 71 -4.20 -11.56 -7.80
C ILE A 71 -4.10 -10.82 -6.46
N ALA A 72 -4.85 -11.30 -5.47
CA ALA A 72 -4.84 -10.74 -4.15
C ALA A 72 -4.93 -11.83 -3.09
N GLY A 73 -4.19 -11.66 -2.00
CA GLY A 73 -4.20 -12.59 -0.87
C GLY A 73 -3.12 -12.27 0.15
N ARG A 74 -3.08 -13.07 1.21
CA ARG A 74 -1.94 -13.07 2.14
C ARG A 74 -0.72 -13.62 1.44
N LEU A 75 0.48 -13.27 1.92
CA LEU A 75 1.72 -13.66 1.25
C LEU A 75 1.80 -15.18 1.00
N ASN A 76 1.44 -15.99 2.00
CA ASN A 76 1.44 -17.45 1.91
C ASN A 76 0.34 -18.05 1.00
N GLU A 77 -0.63 -17.24 0.56
CA GLU A 77 -1.70 -17.64 -0.37
C GLU A 77 -1.39 -17.29 -1.82
N LEU A 78 -0.38 -16.45 -2.06
CA LEU A 78 0.06 -16.12 -3.41
C LEU A 78 0.81 -17.30 -4.04
N PRO A 79 0.81 -17.43 -5.39
CA PRO A 79 1.64 -18.42 -6.06
C PRO A 79 3.13 -18.29 -5.66
N PRO A 80 3.87 -19.39 -5.45
CA PRO A 80 5.24 -19.33 -4.92
C PRO A 80 6.22 -18.46 -5.72
N HIS A 81 6.09 -18.42 -7.05
CA HIS A 81 6.90 -17.53 -7.89
C HIS A 81 6.60 -16.05 -7.57
N VAL A 82 5.32 -15.68 -7.50
CA VAL A 82 4.88 -14.32 -7.13
C VAL A 82 5.39 -13.92 -5.75
N GLN A 83 5.40 -14.82 -4.76
CA GLN A 83 5.93 -14.50 -3.42
C GLN A 83 7.39 -14.02 -3.49
N THR A 84 8.20 -14.69 -4.31
CA THR A 84 9.62 -14.38 -4.50
C THR A 84 9.78 -13.10 -5.31
N ASP A 85 9.09 -13.00 -6.45
CA ASP A 85 9.19 -11.88 -7.38
C ASP A 85 8.66 -10.58 -6.77
N LEU A 86 7.65 -10.67 -5.91
CA LEU A 86 7.06 -9.51 -5.24
C LEU A 86 8.08 -8.79 -4.36
N GLY A 87 8.90 -9.52 -3.60
CA GLY A 87 9.95 -8.92 -2.79
C GLY A 87 10.94 -8.13 -3.65
N ALA A 88 11.37 -8.71 -4.77
CA ALA A 88 12.29 -8.08 -5.71
C ALA A 88 11.69 -6.87 -6.43
N TYR A 89 10.43 -6.96 -6.87
CA TYR A 89 9.70 -5.85 -7.46
C TYR A 89 9.61 -4.67 -6.50
N ARG A 90 9.22 -4.93 -5.25
CA ARG A 90 9.13 -3.90 -4.21
C ARG A 90 10.49 -3.25 -3.93
N TYR A 91 11.56 -4.05 -3.87
CA TYR A 91 12.91 -3.51 -3.71
C TYR A 91 13.32 -2.60 -4.85
N ASP A 92 13.10 -3.03 -6.10
CA ASP A 92 13.44 -2.22 -7.26
C ASP A 92 12.65 -0.89 -7.31
N VAL A 93 11.36 -0.92 -7.01
CA VAL A 93 10.52 0.29 -6.96
C VAL A 93 10.92 1.18 -5.78
N PHE A 94 10.74 0.71 -4.56
CA PHE A 94 10.75 1.57 -3.38
C PHE A 94 12.17 1.92 -2.93
N VAL A 95 13.10 0.97 -3.02
CA VAL A 95 14.49 1.19 -2.57
C VAL A 95 15.35 1.71 -3.71
N ARG A 96 15.47 0.99 -4.84
CA ARG A 96 16.39 1.38 -5.92
C ARG A 96 15.95 2.63 -6.68
N ARG A 97 14.68 2.67 -7.13
CA ARG A 97 14.17 3.78 -7.96
C ARG A 97 13.73 4.98 -7.14
N LEU A 98 12.97 4.76 -6.07
CA LEU A 98 12.46 5.83 -5.21
C LEU A 98 13.40 6.21 -4.07
N GLY A 99 14.48 5.47 -3.83
CA GLY A 99 15.52 5.84 -2.85
C GLY A 99 15.09 5.74 -1.39
N TRP A 100 14.02 4.99 -1.08
CA TRP A 100 13.56 4.85 0.31
C TRP A 100 14.56 4.03 1.10
N THR A 101 15.02 4.59 2.22
CA THR A 101 15.75 3.82 3.23
C THR A 101 14.70 3.11 4.08
N ILE A 102 14.88 1.86 4.48
CA ILE A 102 13.89 1.17 5.33
C ILE A 102 14.55 0.85 6.64
N ALA A 103 14.01 1.40 7.73
CA ALA A 103 14.61 1.28 9.04
C ALA A 103 14.68 -0.19 9.50
N GLY A 104 15.79 -0.57 10.13
CA GLY A 104 15.93 -1.88 10.75
C GLY A 104 16.25 -3.04 9.82
N ARG A 105 16.50 -2.81 8.52
CA ARG A 105 17.02 -3.85 7.61
C ARG A 105 18.35 -3.43 7.00
N ALA A 106 19.34 -4.31 7.09
CA ALA A 106 20.51 -4.19 6.23
C ALA A 106 20.05 -4.26 4.76
N HIS A 107 20.67 -3.46 3.88
CA HIS A 107 20.43 -3.55 2.43
C HIS A 107 21.19 -4.73 1.82
N ASP A 108 21.26 -5.86 2.52
CA ASP A 108 21.88 -7.10 2.05
C ASP A 108 20.94 -7.93 1.15
N GLY A 109 19.64 -7.61 1.15
CA GLY A 109 18.63 -8.35 0.40
C GLY A 109 18.16 -7.65 -0.88
N HIS A 110 18.02 -8.43 -1.95
CA HIS A 110 17.33 -8.06 -3.18
C HIS A 110 15.78 -8.05 -3.02
N ALA A 111 15.26 -7.80 -1.82
CA ALA A 111 13.83 -7.85 -1.51
C ALA A 111 13.43 -6.80 -0.45
N GLU A 112 12.24 -6.22 -0.58
CA GLU A 112 11.70 -5.23 0.35
C GLU A 112 10.51 -5.77 1.14
N TRP A 113 10.63 -5.78 2.47
CA TRP A 113 9.55 -6.03 3.41
C TRP A 113 9.77 -5.17 4.67
N ASP A 114 8.71 -4.83 5.39
CA ASP A 114 8.76 -4.07 6.64
C ASP A 114 7.94 -4.76 7.75
N GLU A 115 7.85 -4.15 8.93
CA GLU A 115 7.11 -4.68 10.08
C GLU A 115 5.59 -4.80 9.86
N PHE A 116 5.04 -4.13 8.84
CA PHE A 116 3.62 -4.19 8.49
C PHE A 116 3.29 -5.34 7.54
N ASP A 117 4.27 -6.05 7.01
CA ASP A 117 4.07 -7.26 6.20
C ASP A 117 3.79 -8.49 7.09
N GLY A 118 2.72 -8.39 7.90
CA GLY A 118 2.27 -9.42 8.83
C GLY A 118 1.23 -10.39 8.25
N PRO A 119 0.74 -11.35 9.05
CA PRO A 119 -0.18 -12.41 8.59
C PRO A 119 -1.55 -11.93 8.09
N SER A 120 -1.98 -10.72 8.47
CA SER A 120 -3.25 -10.11 8.03
C SER A 120 -3.10 -9.18 6.82
N THR A 121 -1.89 -9.05 6.28
CA THR A 121 -1.60 -8.18 5.13
C THR A 121 -2.18 -8.79 3.88
N ILE A 122 -2.91 -7.97 3.11
CA ILE A 122 -3.36 -8.37 1.78
C ILE A 122 -2.47 -7.68 0.74
N HIS A 123 -1.81 -8.50 -0.06
CA HIS A 123 -0.98 -8.08 -1.18
C HIS A 123 -1.85 -8.11 -2.43
N VAL A 124 -1.99 -6.97 -3.10
CA VAL A 124 -2.67 -6.88 -4.41
C VAL A 124 -1.58 -6.75 -5.46
N VAL A 125 -1.49 -7.71 -6.37
CA VAL A 125 -0.41 -7.81 -7.36
C VAL A 125 -1.01 -7.80 -8.76
N ALA A 126 -0.52 -6.91 -9.60
CA ALA A 126 -0.78 -6.92 -11.04
C ALA A 126 0.34 -7.67 -11.75
N LEU A 127 -0.04 -8.63 -12.60
CA LEU A 127 0.84 -9.40 -13.45
C LEU A 127 0.61 -9.04 -14.92
N ASP A 128 1.69 -8.96 -15.69
CA ASP A 128 1.59 -8.75 -17.14
C ASP A 128 1.26 -10.05 -17.89
N ASP A 129 1.21 -9.98 -19.23
CA ASP A 129 0.92 -11.14 -20.09
C ASP A 129 1.95 -12.28 -19.93
N ALA A 130 3.18 -11.96 -19.50
CA ALA A 130 4.24 -12.92 -19.21
C ALA A 130 4.19 -13.45 -17.77
N ARG A 131 3.16 -13.10 -16.99
CA ARG A 131 2.99 -13.42 -15.56
C ARG A 131 4.03 -12.76 -14.65
N GLU A 132 4.71 -11.73 -15.13
CA GLU A 132 5.70 -10.98 -14.35
C GLU A 132 5.02 -9.88 -13.54
N VAL A 133 5.53 -9.60 -12.33
CA VAL A 133 4.99 -8.54 -11.48
C VAL A 133 5.20 -7.17 -12.14
N CYS A 134 4.10 -6.50 -12.47
CA CYS A 134 4.11 -5.16 -13.07
C CYS A 134 3.41 -4.11 -12.22
N GLY A 135 2.73 -4.51 -11.13
CA GLY A 135 2.13 -3.60 -10.18
C GLY A 135 1.89 -4.25 -8.82
N TYR A 136 1.84 -3.41 -7.79
CA TYR A 136 1.69 -3.81 -6.41
C TYR A 136 0.98 -2.74 -5.59
N ALA A 137 0.15 -3.18 -4.66
CA ALA A 137 -0.37 -2.40 -3.57
C ALA A 137 -0.53 -3.27 -2.33
N ARG A 138 -0.36 -2.67 -1.15
CA ARG A 138 -0.58 -3.32 0.14
C ARG A 138 -1.85 -2.79 0.78
N LEU A 139 -2.69 -3.69 1.27
CA LEU A 139 -3.87 -3.39 2.07
C LEU A 139 -3.69 -3.92 3.50
N LEU A 140 -3.92 -3.05 4.49
CA LEU A 140 -3.80 -3.36 5.91
C LEU A 140 -5.13 -3.07 6.63
N PRO A 141 -5.64 -3.98 7.48
CA PRO A 141 -6.85 -3.71 8.26
C PRO A 141 -6.54 -2.69 9.35
N THR A 142 -7.36 -1.65 9.48
CA THR A 142 -7.13 -0.62 10.53
C THR A 142 -7.41 -1.10 11.95
N THR A 143 -7.94 -2.32 12.12
CA THR A 143 -8.08 -3.01 13.40
C THR A 143 -6.76 -3.62 13.89
N GLY A 144 -5.73 -3.69 13.05
CA GLY A 144 -4.38 -4.18 13.37
C GLY A 144 -3.31 -3.09 13.32
N PRO A 145 -2.01 -3.43 13.25
CA PRO A 145 -0.90 -2.53 12.90
C PRO A 145 -1.05 -1.89 11.52
N TYR A 146 -0.83 -0.57 11.40
CA TYR A 146 -0.84 0.15 10.11
C TYR A 146 -0.08 1.49 10.17
N LEU A 147 0.40 1.97 9.02
CA LEU A 147 1.38 3.07 8.96
C LEU A 147 0.84 4.39 9.51
N LEU A 148 -0.39 4.77 9.14
CA LEU A 148 -0.96 6.06 9.51
C LEU A 148 -1.10 6.20 11.03
N ARG A 149 -1.46 5.15 11.77
CA ARG A 149 -1.50 5.20 13.25
C ARG A 149 -0.11 5.08 13.86
N ASP A 150 0.69 4.13 13.38
CA ASP A 150 1.88 3.70 14.11
C ASP A 150 3.12 4.54 13.75
N VAL A 151 3.15 5.15 12.56
CA VAL A 151 4.30 5.94 12.05
C VAL A 151 3.93 7.40 11.80
N PHE A 152 2.74 7.66 11.25
CA PHE A 152 2.30 9.01 10.86
C PHE A 152 1.09 9.57 11.64
N PRO A 153 0.91 9.31 12.95
CA PRO A 153 -0.29 9.76 13.67
C PRO A 153 -0.41 11.29 13.71
N HIS A 154 0.72 11.99 13.64
CA HIS A 154 0.78 13.45 13.60
C HIS A 154 0.07 14.07 12.38
N LEU A 155 -0.17 13.31 11.30
CA LEU A 155 -0.93 13.79 10.12
C LEU A 155 -2.43 13.91 10.40
N LEU A 156 -2.93 13.35 11.51
CA LEU A 156 -4.33 13.41 11.91
C LEU A 156 -4.66 14.60 12.82
N GLY A 157 -3.65 15.36 13.25
CA GLY A 157 -3.82 16.42 14.23
C GLY A 157 -4.37 15.89 15.56
N SER A 158 -5.50 16.42 16.01
CA SER A 158 -6.20 15.98 17.22
C SER A 158 -7.19 14.83 16.99
N SER A 159 -7.42 14.43 15.73
CA SER A 159 -8.38 13.37 15.42
C SER A 159 -7.80 11.99 15.75
N PRO A 160 -8.60 11.05 16.29
CA PRO A 160 -8.14 9.69 16.51
C PRO A 160 -7.87 8.98 15.17
N ALA A 161 -6.90 8.07 15.18
CA ALA A 161 -6.62 7.24 14.03
C ALA A 161 -7.79 6.27 13.76
N PRO A 162 -8.23 6.09 12.50
CA PRO A 162 -9.34 5.19 12.19
C PRO A 162 -9.09 3.76 12.70
N GLN A 163 -10.08 3.15 13.33
CA GLN A 163 -9.99 1.76 13.78
C GLN A 163 -11.35 1.10 13.57
N SER A 164 -11.52 0.43 12.44
CA SER A 164 -12.80 -0.20 12.07
C SER A 164 -12.58 -1.32 11.08
N PRO A 165 -13.33 -2.44 11.15
CA PRO A 165 -13.27 -3.50 10.16
C PRO A 165 -13.71 -3.03 8.75
N ALA A 166 -14.46 -1.94 8.66
CA ALA A 166 -14.89 -1.32 7.40
C ALA A 166 -13.86 -0.32 6.83
N VAL A 167 -12.72 -0.12 7.49
CA VAL A 167 -11.69 0.83 7.07
C VAL A 167 -10.36 0.12 6.90
N TRP A 168 -9.76 0.27 5.73
CA TRP A 168 -8.47 -0.32 5.37
C TRP A 168 -7.45 0.76 5.03
N GLU A 169 -6.19 0.54 5.34
CA GLU A 169 -5.10 1.37 4.83
C GLU A 169 -4.55 0.77 3.53
N MET A 170 -4.32 1.63 2.53
CA MET A 170 -3.53 1.30 1.36
C MET A 170 -2.15 1.95 1.43
N SER A 171 -1.11 1.16 1.23
CA SER A 171 0.29 1.60 1.18
C SER A 171 1.06 0.88 0.06
N ARG A 172 2.30 1.30 -0.21
CA ARG A 172 3.18 0.69 -1.23
C ARG A 172 2.49 0.54 -2.60
N PHE A 173 1.71 1.53 -3.01
CA PHE A 173 1.07 1.55 -4.33
C PHE A 173 2.09 1.95 -5.40
N ALA A 174 2.37 1.03 -6.31
CA ALA A 174 3.19 1.29 -7.49
C ALA A 174 2.74 0.38 -8.62
N ALA A 175 2.63 0.92 -9.83
CA ALA A 175 2.38 0.12 -11.00
C ALA A 175 3.07 0.77 -12.20
N SER A 176 3.73 -0.09 -12.97
CA SER A 176 4.54 0.27 -14.12
C SER A 176 4.04 -0.53 -15.31
N ARG A 177 3.60 0.14 -16.38
CA ARG A 177 3.54 -0.57 -17.66
C ARG A 177 4.96 -0.77 -18.15
N ARG A 178 5.31 -2.01 -18.49
CA ARG A 178 6.58 -2.30 -19.15
C ARG A 178 6.67 -1.42 -20.41
N ARG A 179 7.71 -0.59 -20.48
CA ARG A 179 7.95 0.26 -21.65
C ARG A 179 8.13 -0.65 -22.86
N ARG A 180 7.27 -0.51 -23.87
CA ARG A 180 7.43 -1.24 -25.13
C ARG A 180 8.48 -0.57 -26.01
N ARG A 181 8.73 0.73 -25.80
CA ARG A 181 9.77 1.51 -26.47
C ARG A 181 10.53 2.41 -25.50
N ALA A 182 11.81 2.67 -25.76
CA ALA A 182 12.66 3.55 -24.94
C ALA A 182 12.10 4.98 -24.82
N THR A 183 11.30 5.42 -25.79
CA THR A 183 10.66 6.75 -25.86
C THR A 183 9.33 6.85 -25.11
N GLU A 184 8.73 5.73 -24.71
CA GLU A 184 7.46 5.75 -23.97
C GLU A 184 7.71 6.17 -22.54
N ARG A 185 7.08 7.28 -22.12
CA ARG A 185 7.04 7.66 -20.71
C ARG A 185 6.23 6.60 -19.98
N GLU A 186 6.75 6.09 -18.86
CA GLU A 186 6.07 5.07 -18.05
C GLU A 186 4.66 5.58 -17.69
N PRO A 187 3.60 4.99 -18.27
CA PRO A 187 2.24 5.34 -17.93
C PRO A 187 2.08 5.12 -16.45
N LEU A 188 1.60 6.14 -15.75
CA LEU A 188 1.32 6.01 -14.35
C LEU A 188 0.23 4.94 -14.20
N GLY A 189 0.49 3.88 -13.43
CA GLY A 189 -0.40 2.72 -13.31
C GLY A 189 -1.72 2.99 -12.59
N MET A 190 -2.35 4.14 -12.85
CA MET A 190 -3.67 4.50 -12.32
C MET A 190 -4.75 3.54 -12.79
N ASP A 191 -4.57 2.82 -13.90
CA ASP A 191 -5.50 1.77 -14.34
C ASP A 191 -5.56 0.59 -13.36
N PHE A 192 -4.52 0.39 -12.54
CA PHE A 192 -4.49 -0.61 -11.48
C PHE A 192 -5.22 -0.14 -10.20
N PHE A 193 -5.33 1.17 -9.99
CA PHE A 193 -5.90 1.74 -8.76
C PHE A 193 -7.35 1.31 -8.49
N PRO A 194 -8.28 1.33 -9.47
CA PRO A 194 -9.65 0.84 -9.27
C PRO A 194 -9.71 -0.63 -8.82
N SER A 195 -8.80 -1.46 -9.31
CA SER A 195 -8.73 -2.87 -8.95
C SER A 195 -8.34 -3.07 -7.49
N VAL A 196 -7.38 -2.27 -6.99
CA VAL A 196 -7.00 -2.30 -5.57
C VAL A 196 -8.19 -1.87 -4.69
N LEU A 197 -8.91 -0.81 -5.09
CA LEU A 197 -10.12 -0.38 -4.37
C LEU A 197 -11.23 -1.44 -4.41
N THR A 198 -11.38 -2.16 -5.53
CA THR A 198 -12.35 -3.25 -5.66
C THR A 198 -12.01 -4.42 -4.74
N VAL A 199 -10.72 -4.77 -4.63
CA VAL A 199 -10.26 -5.77 -3.66
C VAL A 199 -10.55 -5.29 -2.23
N ALA A 200 -10.22 -4.05 -1.87
CA ALA A 200 -10.54 -3.51 -0.55
C ALA A 200 -12.05 -3.58 -0.24
N ALA A 201 -12.90 -3.20 -1.20
CA ALA A 201 -14.35 -3.29 -1.07
C ALA A 201 -14.83 -4.74 -0.87
N SER A 202 -14.25 -5.70 -1.60
CA SER A 202 -14.58 -7.14 -1.43
C SER A 202 -14.20 -7.69 -0.05
N LEU A 203 -13.25 -7.06 0.63
CA LEU A 203 -12.85 -7.35 2.02
C LEU A 203 -13.74 -6.61 3.04
N GLY A 204 -14.80 -5.93 2.60
CA GLY A 204 -15.74 -5.20 3.44
C GLY A 204 -15.35 -3.74 3.70
N ALA A 205 -14.35 -3.19 3.01
CA ALA A 205 -14.00 -1.78 3.16
C ALA A 205 -15.10 -0.88 2.58
N THR A 206 -15.59 0.06 3.38
CA THR A 206 -16.38 1.21 2.89
C THR A 206 -15.50 2.43 2.70
N ARG A 207 -14.27 2.41 3.25
CA ARG A 207 -13.32 3.52 3.17
C ARG A 207 -11.89 3.00 3.15
N VAL A 208 -11.07 3.60 2.29
CA VAL A 208 -9.62 3.35 2.25
C VAL A 208 -8.88 4.61 2.68
N VAL A 209 -7.92 4.48 3.59
CA VAL A 209 -7.03 5.56 4.03
C VAL A 209 -5.62 5.33 3.51
N GLY A 210 -4.82 6.40 3.42
CA GLY A 210 -3.43 6.27 3.03
C GLY A 210 -2.62 7.54 3.27
N VAL A 211 -1.32 7.35 3.46
CA VAL A 211 -0.34 8.44 3.55
C VAL A 211 0.30 8.63 2.18
N MET A 212 0.34 9.86 1.71
CA MET A 212 0.89 10.19 0.39
C MET A 212 1.57 11.56 0.40
N THR A 213 2.49 11.76 -0.55
CA THR A 213 3.04 13.10 -0.81
C THR A 213 1.97 13.99 -1.44
N LEU A 214 2.10 15.31 -1.31
CA LEU A 214 1.21 16.24 -1.99
C LEU A 214 1.24 16.10 -3.53
N SER A 215 2.33 15.61 -4.10
CA SER A 215 2.42 15.35 -5.55
C SER A 215 1.49 14.21 -5.97
N ILE A 216 1.47 13.13 -5.20
CA ILE A 216 0.56 11.99 -5.42
C ILE A 216 -0.89 12.37 -5.12
N GLU A 217 -1.14 13.14 -4.06
CA GLU A 217 -2.48 13.66 -3.77
C GLU A 217 -3.04 14.46 -4.98
N ARG A 218 -2.27 15.40 -5.52
CA ARG A 218 -2.68 16.21 -6.69
C ARG A 218 -2.93 15.35 -7.91
N LEU A 219 -2.08 14.35 -8.13
CA LEU A 219 -2.24 13.40 -9.22
C LEU A 219 -3.56 12.61 -9.09
N TYR A 220 -3.85 12.06 -7.92
CA TYR A 220 -5.09 11.33 -7.68
C TYR A 220 -6.32 12.21 -7.88
N ARG A 221 -6.31 13.45 -7.36
CA ARG A 221 -7.39 14.42 -7.59
C ARG A 221 -7.58 14.73 -9.07
N ARG A 222 -6.50 14.96 -9.83
CA ARG A 222 -6.56 15.19 -11.28
C ARG A 222 -7.06 13.97 -12.05
N SER A 223 -6.89 12.78 -11.49
CA SER A 223 -7.40 11.51 -12.06
C SER A 223 -8.87 11.25 -11.66
N GLY A 224 -9.56 12.22 -11.04
CA GLY A 224 -10.96 12.12 -10.67
C GLY A 224 -11.22 11.43 -9.32
N ILE A 225 -10.18 11.10 -8.55
CA ILE A 225 -10.35 10.45 -7.25
C ILE A 225 -10.77 11.48 -6.20
N ALA A 226 -11.94 11.24 -5.58
CA ALA A 226 -12.49 12.05 -4.50
C ALA A 226 -11.73 11.79 -3.18
N LEU A 227 -10.58 12.45 -3.02
CA LEU A 227 -9.79 12.38 -1.79
C LEU A 227 -10.30 13.36 -0.72
N HIS A 228 -10.45 12.86 0.50
CA HIS A 228 -10.74 13.65 1.70
C HIS A 228 -9.53 13.63 2.62
N ARG A 229 -8.93 14.80 2.88
CA ARG A 229 -7.82 14.90 3.84
C ARG A 229 -8.33 14.64 5.26
N LEU A 230 -7.60 13.83 6.02
CA LEU A 230 -7.89 13.51 7.41
C LEU A 230 -7.28 14.51 8.40
N GLY A 231 -6.40 15.39 7.91
CA GLY A 231 -5.76 16.46 8.68
C GLY A 231 -4.94 17.38 7.77
N SER A 232 -4.16 18.27 8.39
CA SER A 232 -3.28 19.19 7.67
C SER A 232 -2.09 18.44 7.04
N ALA A 233 -1.66 18.90 5.87
CA ALA A 233 -0.42 18.42 5.29
C ALA A 233 0.76 18.93 6.12
N MET A 234 1.72 18.05 6.43
CA MET A 234 2.86 18.36 7.28
C MET A 234 4.17 18.24 6.51
N PRO A 235 5.17 19.09 6.78
CA PRO A 235 6.51 18.89 6.24
C PRO A 235 7.08 17.53 6.66
N SER A 236 7.73 16.85 5.72
CA SER A 236 8.67 15.75 5.97
C SER A 236 9.94 16.03 5.17
N ALA A 237 11.05 15.36 5.48
CA ALA A 237 12.30 15.60 4.74
C ALA A 237 12.21 15.23 3.23
N GLY A 238 11.20 14.46 2.81
CA GLY A 238 10.88 14.17 1.41
C GLY A 238 9.86 15.11 0.75
N GLY A 239 9.51 16.23 1.40
CA GLY A 239 8.43 17.13 1.01
C GLY A 239 7.19 16.95 1.89
N SER A 240 6.12 17.69 1.61
CA SER A 240 4.92 17.63 2.46
C SER A 240 4.15 16.33 2.25
N LEU A 241 3.76 15.71 3.38
CA LEU A 241 2.93 14.53 3.47
C LEU A 241 1.50 14.90 3.86
N SER A 242 0.54 14.11 3.42
CA SER A 242 -0.86 14.21 3.85
C SER A 242 -1.46 12.82 4.03
N ALA A 243 -2.32 12.69 5.05
CA ALA A 243 -3.20 11.55 5.22
C ALA A 243 -4.54 11.85 4.52
N CYS A 244 -4.92 10.99 3.58
CA CYS A 244 -6.18 11.11 2.85
C CYS A 244 -7.00 9.83 2.96
N SER A 245 -8.29 9.96 2.66
CA SER A 245 -9.23 8.85 2.54
C SER A 245 -9.98 8.93 1.21
N VAL A 246 -10.42 7.77 0.74
CA VAL A 246 -11.36 7.59 -0.37
C VAL A 246 -12.52 6.77 0.16
N GLU A 247 -13.73 7.29 0.00
CA GLU A 247 -14.95 6.52 0.27
C GLU A 247 -15.19 5.56 -0.89
N LEU A 248 -15.52 4.32 -0.56
CA LEU A 248 -15.88 3.30 -1.53
C LEU A 248 -17.40 3.24 -1.63
N PRO A 249 -17.96 3.18 -2.85
CA PRO A 249 -19.38 2.92 -2.98
C PRO A 249 -19.70 1.58 -2.31
N CYS A 250 -20.85 1.50 -1.65
CA CYS A 250 -21.35 0.22 -1.16
C CYS A 250 -21.50 -0.71 -2.37
N LEU A 251 -20.59 -1.67 -2.52
CA LEU A 251 -20.74 -2.72 -3.51
C LEU A 251 -21.84 -3.64 -3.00
N ALA A 252 -23.07 -3.34 -3.41
CA ALA A 252 -24.15 -4.29 -3.27
C ALA A 252 -23.81 -5.49 -4.16
N PHE A 253 -23.23 -6.54 -3.58
CA PHE A 253 -23.32 -7.86 -4.16
C PHE A 253 -24.79 -8.26 -4.10
N ALA A 254 -25.60 -7.79 -5.05
CA ALA A 254 -26.85 -8.45 -5.32
C ALA A 254 -26.49 -9.92 -5.60
N PRO A 255 -27.08 -10.91 -4.90
CA PRO A 255 -26.75 -12.29 -5.13
C PRO A 255 -27.02 -12.62 -6.59
N LEU A 256 -25.93 -12.77 -7.37
CA LEU A 256 -25.99 -13.25 -8.74
C LEU A 256 -26.53 -14.68 -8.68
N GLY A 257 -27.81 -14.85 -9.01
CA GLY A 257 -28.44 -16.15 -9.11
C GLY A 257 -29.09 -16.66 -7.82
N ARG A 258 -30.07 -15.93 -7.29
CA ARG A 258 -31.33 -16.58 -6.91
C ARG A 258 -32.44 -15.85 -7.62
N LYS A 259 -32.98 -16.46 -8.68
CA LYS A 259 -34.34 -16.13 -9.11
C LYS A 259 -35.20 -16.36 -7.85
N GLN A 260 -35.67 -15.29 -7.22
CA GLN A 260 -36.79 -15.42 -6.30
C GLN A 260 -37.90 -15.99 -7.15
N CYS A 261 -38.20 -17.27 -6.94
CA CYS A 261 -39.38 -17.87 -7.50
C CYS A 261 -40.55 -17.09 -6.91
N ALA A 262 -41.40 -16.50 -7.74
CA ALA A 262 -42.56 -15.72 -7.32
C ALA A 262 -43.62 -16.55 -6.56
N SER A 263 -43.35 -17.84 -6.25
CA SER A 263 -44.22 -18.70 -5.46
C SER A 263 -44.06 -18.56 -3.94
N CYS A 264 -42.97 -17.97 -3.43
CA CYS A 264 -42.73 -17.92 -1.98
C CYS A 264 -43.34 -16.70 -1.26
N LEU A 265 -44.01 -15.79 -1.97
CA LEU A 265 -44.67 -14.59 -1.39
C LEU A 265 -46.18 -14.78 -1.13
N SER A 266 -46.70 -16.01 -1.26
CA SER A 266 -48.13 -16.30 -1.01
C SER A 266 -48.42 -17.16 0.23
N MET A 267 -47.40 -17.47 1.03
CA MET A 267 -47.61 -18.15 2.31
C MET A 267 -46.68 -17.56 3.37
N HIS A 268 -47.12 -16.48 4.01
CA HIS A 268 -47.09 -16.21 5.46
C HIS A 268 -47.44 -14.74 5.69
#